data_AF-A0A3G1MSD7-F1
#
_entry.id   AF-A0A3G1MSD7-F1
#
_cell.length_a   1.000
_cell.length_b   1.000
_cell.length_c   1.000
_cell.angle_alpha   90.00
_cell.angle_beta   90.00
_cell.angle_gamma   90.00
#
_symmetry.space_group_name_H-M   'P 1'
#
loop_
_entity.id
_entity.type
_entity.pdbx_description
1 polymer ?
#
loop_
_entity_poly.entity_id
_entity_poly.type
_entity_poly.pdbx_seq_one_letter_code
_entity_poly.pdbx_strand_id
1 'polypeptide(L)'
;DGLTSLDRYKGRCYHIEPVVGEEDQFIAYVAYPLDLFEEGSVTNMFTSIVGNVFGFKALRALRLEDLRIPPAYSKTFQGPPHGIQSERDKLNKYGRP
;
A
#
# COMPACT_ATOMS: atom_id res chain seq x y z
N ASP A 1 -26.54 5.46 -18.84
CA ASP A 1 -26.19 6.31 -17.70
C ASP A 1 -25.37 5.48 -16.72
N GLY A 2 -24.07 5.61 -16.55
CA GLY A 2 -23.06 6.40 -17.23
C GLY A 2 -21.81 5.52 -17.28
N LEU A 3 -21.01 5.71 -18.34
CA LEU A 3 -19.67 5.15 -18.46
C LEU A 3 -18.99 5.18 -17.09
N THR A 4 -18.56 4.01 -16.60
CA THR A 4 -17.66 3.90 -15.45
C THR A 4 -16.60 4.98 -15.63
N SER A 5 -16.62 5.99 -14.75
CA SER A 5 -15.76 7.16 -14.91
C SER A 5 -14.33 6.70 -14.73
N LEU A 6 -13.69 6.31 -15.84
CA LEU A 6 -12.33 5.77 -15.87
C LEU A 6 -11.36 6.72 -15.15
N ASP A 7 -11.65 8.02 -15.23
CA ASP A 7 -10.90 9.05 -14.52
C ASP A 7 -10.97 8.95 -13.00
N ARG A 8 -12.06 8.42 -12.44
CA ARG A 8 -12.24 8.22 -11.00
C ARG A 8 -11.61 6.92 -10.50
N TYR A 9 -11.51 5.89 -11.34
CA TYR A 9 -11.09 4.55 -10.91
C TYR A 9 -9.72 4.10 -11.42
N LYS A 10 -9.06 4.85 -12.32
CA LYS A 10 -7.70 4.50 -12.77
C LYS A 10 -6.66 4.88 -11.73
N GLY A 11 -5.77 3.92 -11.42
CA GLY A 11 -4.50 4.24 -10.77
C GLY A 11 -3.67 5.14 -11.69
N ARG A 12 -2.97 6.12 -11.13
CA ARG A 12 -2.17 7.09 -11.90
C ARG A 12 -0.74 7.13 -11.39
N CYS A 13 0.20 6.86 -12.29
CA CYS A 13 1.60 7.22 -12.05
C CYS A 13 1.73 8.73 -12.20
N TYR A 14 2.14 9.43 -11.14
CA TYR A 14 2.24 10.90 -11.12
C TYR A 14 3.68 11.40 -11.05
N HIS A 15 4.63 10.53 -10.67
CA HIS A 15 6.04 10.87 -10.61
C HIS A 15 6.89 9.63 -10.87
N ILE A 16 8.00 9.82 -11.58
CA ILE A 16 9.02 8.79 -11.83
C ILE A 16 10.37 9.47 -11.66
N GLU A 17 11.23 8.87 -10.86
CA GLU A 17 12.61 9.34 -10.67
C GLU A 17 13.60 8.18 -10.87
N PRO A 18 14.80 8.46 -11.42
CA PRO A 18 15.86 7.45 -11.52
C PRO A 18 16.44 7.14 -10.14
N VAL A 19 16.86 5.89 -9.93
CA VAL A 19 17.60 5.50 -8.72
C VAL A 19 19.05 5.98 -8.85
N VAL A 20 19.51 6.74 -7.86
CA VAL A 20 20.89 7.26 -7.85
C VAL A 20 21.88 6.10 -7.81
N GLY A 21 22.78 6.02 -8.80
CA GLY A 21 23.81 4.99 -8.89
C GLY A 21 23.42 3.76 -9.72
N GLU A 22 22.19 3.70 -10.26
CA GLU A 22 21.71 2.62 -11.12
C GLU A 22 21.29 3.18 -12.48
N GLU A 23 21.74 2.55 -13.58
CA GLU A 23 21.49 3.07 -14.94
C GLU A 23 20.08 2.73 -15.48
N ASP A 24 19.51 1.59 -15.05
CA ASP A 24 18.25 1.04 -15.56
C ASP A 24 17.18 0.85 -14.46
N GLN A 25 17.26 1.59 -13.35
CA GLN A 25 16.31 1.49 -12.25
C GLN A 25 15.60 2.81 -11.98
N PHE A 26 14.30 2.69 -11.67
CA PHE A 26 13.41 3.83 -11.46
C PHE A 26 12.49 3.59 -10.26
N ILE A 27 12.20 4.66 -9.52
CA ILE A 27 11.13 4.68 -8.52
C ILE A 27 9.91 5.34 -9.18
N ALA A 28 8.81 4.60 -9.26
CA ALA A 28 7.54 5.10 -9.79
C ALA A 28 6.54 5.29 -8.65
N TYR A 29 5.96 6.49 -8.58
CA TYR A 29 4.95 6.85 -7.59
C TYR A 29 3.56 6.74 -8.21
N VAL A 30 2.75 5.82 -7.68
CA VAL A 30 1.41 5.52 -8.18
C VAL A 30 0.36 5.87 -7.12
N ALA A 31 -0.67 6.61 -7.52
CA ALA A 31 -1.83 6.93 -6.69
C ALA A 31 -3.03 6.08 -7.09
N TYR A 32 -3.67 5.44 -6.10
CA TYR A 32 -4.90 4.67 -6.27
C TYR A 32 -6.05 5.36 -5.52
N PRO A 33 -7.22 5.54 -6.16
CA PRO A 33 -8.45 5.99 -5.50
C PRO A 33 -8.85 5.06 -4.36
N LEU A 34 -9.32 5.62 -3.24
CA LEU A 34 -9.76 4.83 -2.07
C LEU A 34 -10.93 3.90 -2.39
N ASP A 35 -11.84 4.34 -3.26
CA ASP A 35 -13.03 3.59 -3.70
C ASP A 35 -12.69 2.24 -4.39
N LEU A 36 -11.42 1.98 -4.72
CA LEU A 36 -10.97 0.69 -5.25
C LEU A 36 -10.78 -0.37 -4.17
N PHE A 37 -10.64 0.03 -2.91
CA PHE A 37 -10.27 -0.85 -1.82
C PHE A 37 -11.47 -1.20 -0.96
N GLU A 38 -11.59 -2.49 -0.66
CA GLU A 38 -12.58 -3.00 0.29
C GLU A 38 -12.15 -2.65 1.73
N GLU A 39 -13.06 -2.05 2.49
CA GLU A 39 -12.82 -1.68 3.89
C GLU A 39 -12.40 -2.89 4.73
N GLY A 40 -11.32 -2.75 5.48
CA GLY A 40 -10.84 -3.79 6.39
C GLY A 40 -10.16 -4.98 5.70
N SER A 41 -9.94 -4.93 4.39
CA SER A 41 -9.39 -6.05 3.60
C SER A 41 -7.97 -5.78 3.13
N VAL A 42 -6.98 -6.24 3.91
CA VAL A 42 -5.55 -6.19 3.50
C VAL A 42 -5.35 -7.01 2.22
N THR A 43 -6.06 -8.14 2.10
CA THR A 43 -6.01 -9.01 0.91
C THR A 43 -6.44 -8.27 -0.35
N ASN A 44 -7.58 -7.57 -0.33
CA ASN A 44 -8.08 -6.81 -1.47
C ASN A 44 -7.10 -5.69 -1.90
N MET A 45 -6.50 -5.02 -0.92
CA MET A 45 -5.49 -3.98 -1.19
C MET A 45 -4.27 -4.56 -1.92
N PHE A 46 -3.70 -5.67 -1.42
CA PHE A 46 -2.55 -6.29 -2.07
C PHE A 46 -2.90 -6.88 -3.44
N THR A 47 -4.01 -7.57 -3.60
CA THR A 47 -4.38 -8.13 -4.91
C THR A 47 -4.57 -7.03 -5.97
N SER A 48 -5.09 -5.87 -5.58
CA SER A 48 -5.27 -4.72 -6.48
C SER A 48 -3.97 -4.03 -6.87
N ILE A 49 -2.98 -3.96 -5.97
CA ILE A 49 -1.71 -3.27 -6.20
C ILE A 49 -0.67 -4.19 -6.84
N VAL A 50 -0.49 -5.40 -6.29
CA VAL A 50 0.60 -6.31 -6.68
C VAL A 50 0.17 -7.47 -7.57
N GLY A 51 -1.14 -7.72 -7.73
CA GLY A 51 -1.65 -8.97 -8.29
C GLY A 51 -1.11 -9.33 -9.69
N ASN A 52 -1.19 -8.41 -10.65
CA ASN A 52 -0.83 -8.70 -12.05
C ASN A 52 0.41 -7.96 -12.55
N VAL A 53 0.88 -6.92 -11.86
CA VAL A 53 1.94 -6.04 -12.35
C VAL A 53 3.34 -6.65 -12.24
N PHE A 54 3.56 -7.57 -11.30
CA PHE A 54 4.86 -8.23 -11.11
C PHE A 54 5.17 -9.27 -12.19
N GLY A 55 4.15 -9.76 -12.93
CA GLY A 55 4.30 -10.73 -14.02
C GLY A 55 4.40 -10.12 -15.41
N PHE A 56 4.49 -8.79 -15.53
CA PHE A 56 4.54 -8.12 -16.83
C PHE A 56 5.85 -8.43 -17.55
N LYS A 57 5.77 -9.05 -18.73
CA LYS A 57 6.93 -9.36 -19.58
C LYS A 57 7.77 -8.14 -19.97
N ALA A 58 7.19 -6.95 -19.92
CA ALA A 58 7.87 -5.68 -20.21
C ALA A 58 8.79 -5.22 -19.05
N LEU A 59 8.64 -5.79 -17.85
CA LEU A 59 9.44 -5.44 -16.69
C LEU A 59 10.43 -6.58 -16.39
N ARG A 60 11.71 -6.25 -16.24
CA ARG A 60 12.75 -7.23 -15.84
C ARG A 60 12.60 -7.62 -14.37
N ALA A 61 12.29 -6.63 -13.53
CA ALA A 61 12.04 -6.79 -12.10
C ALA A 61 11.13 -5.65 -11.63
N LEU A 62 10.35 -5.91 -10.58
CA LEU A 62 9.53 -4.91 -9.91
C LEU A 62 9.59 -5.18 -8.41
N ARG A 63 9.70 -4.12 -7.61
CA ARG A 63 9.66 -4.19 -6.14
C ARG A 63 8.73 -3.10 -5.64
N LEU A 64 7.86 -3.46 -4.70
CA LEU A 64 7.06 -2.49 -3.95
C LEU A 64 7.89 -2.05 -2.74
N GLU A 65 8.35 -0.80 -2.75
CA GLU A 65 9.21 -0.25 -1.68
C GLU A 65 8.39 0.22 -0.46
N ASP A 66 7.35 1.01 -0.68
CA ASP A 66 6.53 1.60 0.38
C ASP A 66 5.08 1.83 -0.06
N LEU A 67 4.17 1.91 0.90
CA LEU A 67 2.76 2.22 0.71
C LEU A 67 2.31 3.30 1.71
N ARG A 68 1.86 4.43 1.17
CA ARG A 68 1.20 5.46 1.97
C ARG A 68 -0.27 5.10 2.19
N ILE A 69 -0.61 4.61 3.38
CA ILE A 69 -2.00 4.28 3.75
C ILE A 69 -2.71 5.53 4.33
N PRO A 70 -3.82 6.00 3.73
CA PRO A 70 -4.54 7.16 4.25
C PRO A 70 -5.30 6.83 5.54
N PRO A 71 -5.48 7.81 6.46
CA PRO A 71 -6.22 7.60 7.71
C PRO A 71 -7.67 7.13 7.52
N ALA A 72 -8.30 7.49 6.39
CA ALA A 72 -9.64 7.04 6.06
C ALA A 72 -9.71 5.51 5.86
N TYR A 73 -8.68 4.92 5.25
CA TYR A 73 -8.58 3.47 5.09
C TYR A 73 -8.09 2.79 6.35
N SER A 74 -7.06 3.33 7.02
CA SER A 74 -6.49 2.68 8.21
C SER A 74 -7.51 2.53 9.35
N LYS A 75 -8.49 3.45 9.45
CA LYS A 75 -9.57 3.42 10.45
C LYS A 75 -10.59 2.31 10.22
N THR A 76 -10.64 1.70 9.04
CA THR A 76 -11.54 0.56 8.78
C THR A 76 -10.99 -0.75 9.35
N PHE A 77 -9.76 -0.76 9.85
CA PHE A 77 -9.12 -1.93 10.44
C PHE A 77 -9.18 -1.83 11.97
N GLN A 78 -9.36 -2.98 12.62
CA GLN A 78 -9.24 -3.07 14.08
C GLN A 78 -7.82 -2.72 14.56
N GLY A 79 -6.80 -3.04 13.75
CA GLY A 79 -5.40 -2.93 14.17
C GLY A 79 -5.03 -4.01 15.21
N PRO A 80 -3.91 -3.82 15.95
CA PRO A 80 -3.50 -4.75 16.99
C PRO A 80 -4.56 -4.88 18.09
N PRO A 81 -4.94 -6.10 18.52
CA PRO A 81 -5.94 -6.30 19.57
C PRO A 81 -5.50 -5.70 20.91
N HIS A 82 -4.19 -5.65 21.15
CA HIS A 82 -3.59 -4.93 22.26
C HIS A 82 -2.38 -4.16 21.74
N GLY A 83 -2.28 -2.88 22.13
CA GLY A 83 -1.10 -2.07 21.84
C GLY A 83 0.08 -2.46 22.74
N ILE A 84 1.27 -2.01 22.37
CA ILE A 84 2.52 -2.25 23.14
C ILE A 84 2.35 -1.85 24.61
N GLN A 85 1.65 -0.76 24.88
CA GLN A 85 1.37 -0.30 26.25
C GLN A 85 0.53 -1.31 27.02
N SER A 86 -0.61 -1.75 26.45
CA SER A 86 -1.47 -2.75 27.09
C SER A 86 -0.77 -4.09 27.31
N GLU A 87 0.08 -4.53 26.37
CA GLU A 87 0.86 -5.76 26.54
C GLU A 87 1.93 -5.63 27.64
N ARG A 88 2.59 -4.47 27.76
CA ARG A 88 3.52 -4.19 28.86
C ARG A 88 2.83 -4.17 30.21
N ASP A 89 1.64 -3.58 30.28
CA ASP A 89 0.83 -3.49 31.49
C ASP A 89 0.36 -4.88 31.94
N LYS A 90 -0.15 -5.69 31.00
CA LYS A 90 -0.56 -7.08 31.27
C LYS A 90 0.59 -7.95 31.78
N LEU A 91 1.78 -7.76 31.23
CA LEU A 91 2.97 -8.54 31.58
C LEU A 91 3.72 -7.97 32.80
N ASN A 92 3.34 -6.79 33.32
CA ASN A 92 4.07 -6.04 34.34
C ASN A 92 5.57 -5.91 34.03
N LYS A 93 5.92 -5.66 32.76
CA LYS A 93 7.30 -5.58 32.27
C LYS A 93 7.57 -4.24 31.62
N TYR A 94 8.47 -3.47 32.24
CA TYR A 94 8.85 -2.12 31.80
C TYR A 94 10.37 -1.98 31.69
N GLY A 95 10.83 -1.02 30.88
CA GLY A 95 12.24 -0.60 30.84
C GLY A 95 13.24 -1.54 30.15
N ARG A 96 12.80 -2.70 29.65
CA ARG A 96 13.61 -3.62 28.84
C ARG A 96 12.81 -4.21 27.68
N PRO A 97 13.47 -4.57 26.55
CA PRO A 97 12.92 -5.50 25.57
C PRO A 97 12.59 -6.87 26.18
#